data_AF-A0A848NL44-F1
#
_entry.id   AF-A0A848NL44-F1
#
_cell.length_a   1.000
_cell.length_b   1.000
_cell.length_c   1.000
_cell.angle_alpha   90.00
_cell.angle_beta   90.00
_cell.angle_gamma   90.00
#
_symmetry.space_group_name_H-M   'P 1'
#
loop_
_entity.id
_entity.type
_entity.pdbx_description
1 polymer ?
#
loop_
_entity_poly.entity_id
_entity_poly.type
_entity_poly.pdbx_seq_one_letter_code
_entity_poly.pdbx_strand_id
1 'polypeptide(L)'
;MGGPQCGAGRGEREGSGVGNGWRFAPAWLWSARAGMGKRDVAGAAAASLLCETPQDGLACGHCAACAWFASGNHPDLRRIRPEAVAVEEGADAAESPEDAEPAAGAAKKAPSKEIRIDQIRSLESWFNTATHRGGWRVALLYPAHALNVVSANALLKVLEEPPPHTVFLLVADAPDRLLPTLVSRCRRSPLPAPDPAPPLQLPRHQHLDPARHSSPPPGAPPPPPPPPAPPSHPATPPRPPPALAPPPPAPAPTV
;
A
#
# COMPACT_ATOMS: atom_id res chain seq x y z
N MET A 1 -21.82 -31.78 -32.74
CA MET A 1 -21.12 -32.91 -32.11
C MET A 1 -19.64 -32.82 -32.48
N GLY A 2 -18.75 -32.85 -31.49
CA GLY A 2 -17.30 -33.07 -31.66
C GLY A 2 -16.47 -31.83 -32.00
N GLY A 3 -15.82 -31.21 -31.00
CA GLY A 3 -14.92 -30.05 -31.18
C GLY A 3 -13.48 -30.41 -31.56
N PRO A 4 -12.54 -29.45 -31.47
CA PRO A 4 -11.10 -29.74 -31.38
C PRO A 4 -10.51 -29.16 -30.08
N GLN A 5 -9.95 -30.01 -29.20
CA GLN A 5 -8.51 -30.32 -29.09
C GLN A 5 -7.69 -29.22 -28.38
N CYS A 6 -7.53 -29.40 -27.06
CA CYS A 6 -6.49 -28.76 -26.26
C CYS A 6 -5.11 -29.32 -26.65
N GLY A 7 -4.28 -28.48 -27.26
CA GLY A 7 -2.86 -28.76 -27.45
C GLY A 7 -2.05 -28.17 -26.30
N ALA A 8 -1.54 -29.03 -25.42
CA ALA A 8 -0.45 -28.70 -24.51
C ALA A 8 0.84 -28.52 -25.33
N GLY A 9 1.31 -27.27 -25.47
CA GLY A 9 2.59 -26.91 -26.07
C GLY A 9 3.59 -26.49 -24.99
N ARG A 10 4.70 -27.21 -24.94
CA ARG A 10 5.85 -27.01 -24.05
C ARG A 10 6.56 -25.68 -24.34
N GLY A 11 7.30 -25.22 -23.34
CA GLY A 11 8.00 -23.94 -23.35
C GLY A 11 9.05 -23.78 -24.44
N GLU A 12 9.10 -22.56 -24.97
CA GLU A 12 10.28 -22.00 -25.59
C GLU A 12 10.87 -20.97 -24.62
N ARG A 13 12.15 -21.14 -24.29
CA ARG A 13 12.96 -20.13 -23.63
C ARG A 13 13.29 -19.08 -24.69
N GLU A 14 12.84 -17.85 -24.51
CA GLU A 14 13.32 -16.71 -25.29
C GLU A 14 14.00 -15.70 -24.38
N GLY A 15 15.25 -15.40 -24.74
CA GLY A 15 16.22 -14.72 -23.90
C GLY A 15 16.01 -13.22 -23.76
N SER A 16 16.56 -12.71 -22.66
CA SER A 16 17.35 -11.48 -22.58
C SER A 16 16.94 -10.33 -23.50
N GLY A 17 16.03 -9.50 -22.97
CA GLY A 17 15.81 -8.14 -23.43
C GLY A 17 15.05 -7.39 -22.36
N VAL A 18 15.77 -6.68 -21.49
CA VAL A 18 15.20 -5.71 -20.54
C VAL A 18 14.64 -4.56 -21.37
N GLY A 19 13.46 -4.75 -21.93
CA GLY A 19 12.64 -3.74 -22.58
C GLY A 19 11.57 -3.32 -21.61
N ASN A 20 11.73 -2.15 -21.00
CA ASN A 20 10.71 -1.42 -20.26
C ASN A 20 9.49 -1.15 -21.16
N GLY A 21 8.64 -2.15 -21.32
CA GLY A 21 7.48 -2.12 -22.20
C GLY A 21 6.19 -2.57 -21.53
N TRP A 22 6.12 -2.55 -20.19
CA TRP A 22 4.85 -2.76 -19.53
C TRP A 22 3.98 -1.52 -19.78
N ARG A 23 3.12 -1.56 -20.80
CA ARG A 23 2.01 -0.60 -20.93
C ARG A 23 1.04 -0.85 -19.78
N PHE A 24 1.35 -0.27 -18.63
CA PHE A 24 0.50 -0.35 -17.45
C PHE A 24 -0.75 0.43 -17.80
N ALA A 25 -1.91 -0.23 -17.78
CA ALA A 25 -3.16 0.51 -17.88
C ALA A 25 -3.17 1.54 -16.74
N PRO A 26 -3.57 2.79 -17.01
CA PRO A 26 -3.52 3.85 -16.00
C PRO A 26 -4.46 3.56 -14.84
N ALA A 27 -5.48 2.72 -15.01
CA ALA A 27 -6.41 2.34 -13.96
C ALA A 27 -6.71 0.83 -13.97
N TRP A 28 -6.52 0.20 -12.82
CA TRP A 28 -6.85 -1.20 -12.57
C TRP A 28 -7.95 -1.32 -11.52
N LEU A 29 -8.87 -2.25 -11.73
CA LEU A 29 -9.92 -2.58 -10.76
C LEU A 29 -9.85 -4.06 -10.40
N TRP A 30 -9.62 -4.34 -9.12
CA TRP A 30 -9.87 -5.63 -8.51
C TRP A 30 -11.20 -5.63 -7.78
N SER A 31 -12.08 -6.56 -8.16
CA SER A 31 -13.39 -6.72 -7.56
C SER A 31 -13.61 -8.16 -7.11
N ALA A 32 -13.83 -8.36 -5.82
CA ALA A 32 -14.11 -9.67 -5.23
C ALA A 32 -14.77 -9.51 -3.86
N ARG A 33 -15.45 -10.56 -3.39
CA ARG A 33 -16.05 -10.60 -2.04
C ARG A 33 -15.02 -10.23 -0.96
N ALA A 34 -15.51 -9.67 0.15
CA ALA A 34 -14.68 -9.39 1.32
C ALA A 34 -13.90 -10.66 1.75
N GLY A 35 -12.62 -10.49 2.09
CA GLY A 35 -11.75 -11.59 2.55
C GLY A 35 -10.91 -12.31 1.48
N MET A 36 -11.04 -12.00 0.18
CA MET A 36 -10.25 -12.65 -0.88
C MET A 36 -8.82 -12.08 -1.10
N GLY A 37 -8.21 -11.42 -0.10
CA GLY A 37 -6.84 -10.89 -0.21
C GLY A 37 -6.62 -9.79 -1.26
N LYS A 38 -7.69 -9.20 -1.78
CA LYS A 38 -7.65 -8.19 -2.87
C LYS A 38 -6.84 -6.94 -2.54
N ARG A 39 -6.90 -6.51 -1.27
CA ARG A 39 -6.09 -5.40 -0.75
C ARG A 39 -4.61 -5.74 -0.80
N ASP A 40 -4.26 -6.97 -0.42
CA ASP A 40 -2.88 -7.42 -0.35
C ASP A 40 -2.29 -7.53 -1.76
N VAL A 41 -3.06 -8.02 -2.72
CA VAL A 41 -2.66 -8.05 -4.14
C VAL A 41 -2.44 -6.63 -4.68
N ALA A 42 -3.38 -5.71 -4.43
CA ALA A 42 -3.22 -4.32 -4.86
C ALA A 42 -2.05 -3.62 -4.16
N GLY A 43 -1.82 -3.93 -2.88
CA GLY A 43 -0.65 -3.45 -2.13
C GLY A 43 0.66 -4.01 -2.66
N ALA A 44 0.73 -5.30 -2.99
CA ALA A 44 1.90 -5.93 -3.59
C ALA A 44 2.19 -5.36 -4.99
N ALA A 45 1.15 -5.12 -5.80
CA ALA A 45 1.29 -4.45 -7.08
C ALA A 45 1.83 -3.01 -6.93
N ALA A 46 1.31 -2.26 -5.95
CA ALA A 46 1.82 -0.93 -5.62
C ALA A 46 3.29 -0.98 -5.19
N ALA A 47 3.64 -1.91 -4.29
CA ALA A 47 5.01 -2.09 -3.81
C ALA A 47 5.97 -2.42 -4.96
N SER A 48 5.56 -3.26 -5.91
CA SER A 48 6.35 -3.63 -7.08
C SER A 48 6.59 -2.44 -8.02
N LEU A 49 5.55 -1.63 -8.28
CA LEU A 49 5.65 -0.42 -9.10
C LEU A 49 6.55 0.66 -8.51
N LEU A 50 6.58 0.76 -7.18
CA LEU A 50 7.36 1.75 -6.44
C LEU A 50 8.78 1.25 -6.10
N CYS A 51 9.04 -0.05 -6.24
CA CYS A 51 10.32 -0.64 -5.94
C CYS A 51 11.41 -0.15 -6.91
N GLU A 52 12.60 0.15 -6.38
CA GLU A 52 13.75 0.59 -7.19
C GLU A 52 14.36 -0.57 -8.01
N THR A 53 14.32 -1.78 -7.46
CA THR A 53 14.91 -3.00 -8.06
C THR A 53 13.93 -4.19 -8.06
N PRO A 54 12.80 -4.09 -8.78
CA PRO A 54 11.82 -5.18 -8.82
C PRO A 54 12.42 -6.45 -9.45
N GLN A 55 12.08 -7.60 -8.89
CA GLN A 55 12.52 -8.92 -9.37
C GLN A 55 11.28 -9.75 -9.71
N ASP A 56 11.19 -10.25 -10.95
CA ASP A 56 10.05 -11.04 -11.44
C ASP A 56 8.68 -10.37 -11.21
N GLY A 57 8.63 -9.04 -11.25
CA GLY A 57 7.40 -8.27 -11.00
C GLY A 57 7.01 -8.17 -9.53
N LEU A 58 7.89 -8.53 -8.60
CA LEU A 58 7.73 -8.37 -7.15
C LEU A 58 8.68 -7.31 -6.59
N ALA A 59 8.26 -6.67 -5.50
CA ALA A 59 9.08 -5.74 -4.76
C ALA A 59 10.25 -6.48 -4.08
N CYS A 60 11.45 -5.88 -4.09
CA CYS A 60 12.64 -6.51 -3.51
C CYS A 60 12.60 -6.60 -1.97
N GLY A 61 11.82 -5.75 -1.31
CA GLY A 61 11.67 -5.72 0.15
C GLY A 61 12.83 -5.06 0.92
N HIS A 62 13.95 -4.73 0.27
CA HIS A 62 15.16 -4.24 0.93
C HIS A 62 15.64 -2.85 0.46
N CYS A 63 15.08 -2.28 -0.60
CA CYS A 63 15.42 -0.92 -1.04
C CYS A 63 14.75 0.16 -0.16
N ALA A 64 15.20 1.41 -0.27
CA ALA A 64 14.65 2.53 0.51
C ALA A 64 13.15 2.73 0.23
N ALA A 65 12.72 2.62 -1.02
CA ALA A 65 11.31 2.68 -1.40
C ALA A 65 10.49 1.56 -0.73
N CYS A 66 11.01 0.33 -0.68
CA CYS A 66 10.32 -0.77 0.02
C CYS A 66 10.23 -0.52 1.53
N ALA A 67 11.24 0.08 2.15
CA ALA A 67 11.21 0.44 3.56
C ALA A 67 10.14 1.51 3.86
N TRP A 68 10.05 2.57 3.04
CA TRP A 68 8.99 3.59 3.17
C TRP A 68 7.60 3.04 2.88
N PHE A 69 7.49 2.11 1.93
CA PHE A 69 6.23 1.43 1.65
C PHE A 69 5.77 0.60 2.86
N ALA A 70 6.69 -0.14 3.49
CA ALA A 70 6.40 -0.95 4.68
C ALA A 70 5.98 -0.09 5.88
N SER A 71 6.55 1.11 6.03
CA SER A 71 6.13 2.08 7.05
C SER A 71 4.89 2.90 6.68
N GLY A 72 4.35 2.73 5.46
CA GLY A 72 3.16 3.44 4.98
C GLY A 72 3.39 4.89 4.54
N ASN A 73 4.63 5.40 4.54
CA ASN A 73 4.96 6.81 4.28
C ASN A 73 5.71 7.03 2.97
N HIS A 74 5.36 6.27 1.93
CA HIS A 74 6.03 6.41 0.64
C HIS A 74 5.55 7.68 -0.09
N PRO A 75 6.46 8.59 -0.50
CA PRO A 75 6.07 9.91 -1.06
C PRO A 75 5.29 9.79 -2.38
N ASP A 76 5.60 8.76 -3.19
CA ASP A 76 4.89 8.46 -4.43
C ASP A 76 3.72 7.45 -4.26
N LEU A 77 3.29 7.15 -3.03
CA LEU A 77 2.10 6.36 -2.73
C LEU A 77 1.04 7.22 -2.05
N ARG A 78 -0.17 7.30 -2.62
CA ARG A 78 -1.33 7.85 -1.92
C ARG A 78 -2.39 6.79 -1.70
N ARG A 79 -2.76 6.58 -0.44
CA ARG A 79 -3.89 5.72 -0.04
C ARG A 79 -5.14 6.58 0.12
N ILE A 80 -6.19 6.24 -0.61
CA ILE A 80 -7.48 6.94 -0.57
C ILE A 80 -8.50 5.97 0.02
N ARG A 81 -8.92 6.26 1.23
CA ARG A 81 -9.87 5.44 2.00
C ARG A 81 -10.79 6.35 2.81
N PRO A 82 -12.00 5.89 3.18
CA PRO A 82 -12.85 6.61 4.12
C PRO A 82 -12.12 6.79 5.45
N GLU A 83 -12.32 7.93 6.11
CA GLU A 83 -11.76 8.22 7.44
C GLU A 83 -12.12 7.13 8.45
N ALA A 84 -13.32 6.56 8.37
CA ALA A 84 -13.73 5.47 9.26
C ALA A 84 -12.87 4.21 9.09
N VAL A 85 -12.46 3.88 7.86
CA VAL A 85 -11.58 2.73 7.61
C VAL A 85 -10.15 3.02 8.05
N ALA A 86 -9.68 4.26 7.91
CA ALA A 86 -8.35 4.66 8.36
C ALA A 86 -8.19 4.52 9.88
N VAL A 87 -9.20 4.95 10.65
CA VAL A 87 -9.19 4.86 12.13
C VAL A 87 -9.20 3.40 12.59
N GLU A 88 -9.98 2.52 11.94
CA GLU A 88 -10.04 1.09 12.26
C GLU A 88 -8.73 0.36 11.95
N GLU A 89 -7.99 0.80 10.92
CA GLU A 89 -6.69 0.21 10.53
C GLU A 89 -5.52 0.69 11.40
N GLY A 90 -5.79 1.42 12.50
CA GLY A 90 -4.76 1.86 13.44
C GLY A 90 -3.81 2.92 12.87
N ALA A 91 -4.21 3.57 11.77
CA ALA A 91 -3.54 4.79 11.36
C ALA A 91 -3.90 5.86 12.39
N ASP A 92 -2.92 6.31 13.17
CA ASP A 92 -3.02 7.60 13.86
C ASP A 92 -3.55 8.61 12.84
N ALA A 93 -4.35 9.58 13.30
CA ALA A 93 -4.92 10.65 12.47
C ALA A 93 -3.85 11.56 11.79
N ALA A 94 -2.61 11.08 11.64
CA ALA A 94 -1.45 11.64 10.98
C ALA A 94 -1.18 11.05 9.58
N GLU A 95 -2.06 10.23 8.99
CA GLU A 95 -2.29 10.35 7.52
C GLU A 95 -3.10 11.63 7.26
N SER A 96 -2.64 12.74 7.85
CA SER A 96 -3.20 14.06 7.67
C SER A 96 -2.52 14.71 6.48
N PRO A 97 -3.28 15.40 5.62
CA PRO A 97 -2.74 16.19 4.53
C PRO A 97 -1.82 17.26 5.12
N GLU A 98 -0.51 17.07 5.01
CA GLU A 98 0.49 18.02 5.51
C GLU A 98 0.53 19.34 4.72
N ASP A 99 -0.33 19.51 3.71
CA ASP A 99 -0.59 20.76 3.00
C ASP A 99 -2.07 21.22 3.13
N ALA A 100 -2.63 21.14 4.34
CA ALA A 100 -3.81 21.93 4.69
C ALA A 100 -3.45 22.88 5.83
N GLU A 101 -3.34 24.17 5.51
CA GLU A 101 -3.34 25.24 6.51
C GLU A 101 -4.50 25.06 7.51
N PRO A 102 -4.33 25.45 8.79
CA PRO A 102 -5.29 25.17 9.83
C PRO A 102 -6.53 26.04 9.63
N ALA A 103 -7.61 25.45 9.13
CA ALA A 103 -8.94 26.02 9.29
C ALA A 103 -9.30 25.92 10.79
N ALA A 104 -9.10 27.04 11.49
CA ALA A 104 -9.56 27.26 12.85
C ALA A 104 -11.06 26.90 12.98
N GLY A 105 -11.36 25.88 13.77
CA GLY A 105 -12.74 25.47 14.04
C GLY A 105 -12.84 24.04 14.54
N ALA A 106 -12.43 23.80 15.79
CA ALA A 106 -12.61 22.52 16.46
C ALA A 106 -14.09 22.11 16.53
N ALA A 107 -14.44 21.03 15.83
CA ALA A 107 -15.58 20.19 16.17
C ALA A 107 -15.22 18.74 15.85
N LYS A 108 -15.19 17.87 16.88
CA LYS A 108 -15.01 16.42 16.76
C LYS A 108 -16.10 15.84 15.85
N LYS A 109 -15.84 15.76 14.56
CA LYS A 109 -16.78 15.23 13.57
C LYS A 109 -16.56 13.73 13.46
N ALA A 110 -17.65 12.95 13.50
CA ALA A 110 -17.59 11.50 13.36
C ALA A 110 -16.88 11.13 12.03
N PRO A 111 -16.03 10.09 12.03
CA PRO A 111 -15.25 9.74 10.85
C PRO A 111 -16.18 9.33 9.70
N SER A 112 -15.92 9.87 8.50
CA SER A 112 -16.71 9.58 7.30
C SER A 112 -16.65 8.11 6.91
N LYS A 113 -17.81 7.54 6.60
CA LYS A 113 -17.91 6.23 5.94
C LYS A 113 -17.73 6.30 4.42
N GLU A 114 -17.74 7.51 3.86
CA GLU A 114 -17.58 7.77 2.43
C GLU A 114 -16.26 8.49 2.13
N ILE A 115 -15.71 8.24 0.93
CA ILE A 115 -14.60 9.00 0.35
C ILE A 115 -15.18 10.32 -0.17
N ARG A 116 -14.68 11.44 0.36
CA ARG A 116 -15.15 12.79 0.02
C ARG A 116 -14.36 13.39 -1.15
N ILE A 117 -14.96 14.39 -1.80
CA ILE A 117 -14.35 15.04 -2.97
C ILE A 117 -13.03 15.72 -2.63
N ASP A 118 -12.91 16.25 -1.40
CA ASP A 118 -11.68 16.93 -0.97
C ASP A 118 -10.47 15.98 -1.02
N GLN A 119 -10.65 14.71 -0.65
CA GLN A 119 -9.59 13.68 -0.76
C GLN A 119 -9.14 13.44 -2.20
N ILE A 120 -10.06 13.53 -3.17
CA ILE A 120 -9.76 13.37 -4.60
C ILE A 120 -9.06 14.63 -5.14
N ARG A 121 -9.52 15.82 -4.75
CA ARG A 121 -8.89 17.10 -5.14
C ARG A 121 -7.49 17.24 -4.60
N SER A 122 -7.21 16.75 -3.39
CA SER A 122 -5.85 16.69 -2.83
C SER A 122 -4.90 15.80 -3.64
N LEU A 123 -5.39 14.96 -4.55
CA LEU A 123 -4.53 14.24 -5.49
C LEU A 123 -3.97 15.15 -6.57
N GLU A 124 -4.74 16.15 -7.02
CA GLU A 124 -4.32 17.08 -8.07
C GLU A 124 -3.09 17.87 -7.64
N SER A 125 -3.05 18.37 -6.41
CA SER A 125 -1.86 19.05 -5.86
C SER A 125 -0.67 18.09 -5.71
N TRP A 126 -0.92 16.86 -5.27
CA TRP A 126 0.11 15.83 -5.14
C TRP A 126 0.74 15.45 -6.50
N PHE A 127 -0.05 15.42 -7.58
CA PHE A 127 0.48 15.17 -8.93
C PHE A 127 1.43 16.27 -9.42
N ASN A 128 1.24 17.51 -8.94
CA ASN A 128 2.11 18.64 -9.27
C ASN A 128 3.44 18.64 -8.48
N THR A 129 3.56 17.79 -7.46
CA THR A 129 4.82 17.63 -6.69
C THR A 129 5.77 16.72 -7.45
N ALA A 130 7.06 17.09 -7.55
CA ALA A 130 8.06 16.28 -8.22
C ALA A 130 8.13 14.87 -7.61
N THR A 131 8.19 13.83 -8.46
CA THR A 131 8.39 12.47 -7.96
C THR A 131 9.75 12.36 -7.31
N HIS A 132 9.84 11.64 -6.20
CA HIS A 132 11.07 11.59 -5.41
C HIS A 132 12.26 11.02 -6.21
N ARG A 133 12.01 10.17 -7.23
CA ARG A 133 13.06 9.55 -8.06
C ARG A 133 12.70 9.34 -9.53
N GLY A 134 11.75 10.08 -10.09
CA GLY A 134 11.34 9.88 -11.51
C GLY A 134 10.60 8.56 -11.77
N GLY A 135 10.12 7.90 -10.71
CA GLY A 135 9.40 6.63 -10.77
C GLY A 135 7.89 6.78 -11.01
N TRP A 136 7.16 5.69 -10.79
CA TRP A 136 5.70 5.69 -10.87
C TRP A 136 5.07 6.34 -9.64
N ARG A 137 3.96 7.06 -9.85
CA ARG A 137 3.04 7.48 -8.80
C ARG A 137 1.90 6.49 -8.71
N VAL A 138 1.60 6.02 -7.50
CA VAL A 138 0.55 5.01 -7.29
C VAL A 138 -0.52 5.57 -6.36
N ALA A 139 -1.75 5.66 -6.87
CA ALA A 139 -2.94 5.98 -6.08
C ALA A 139 -3.72 4.69 -5.78
N LEU A 140 -3.68 4.24 -4.54
CA LEU A 140 -4.38 3.04 -4.07
C LEU A 140 -5.70 3.44 -3.40
N LEU A 141 -6.82 3.03 -3.98
CA LEU A 141 -8.15 3.44 -3.54
C LEU A 141 -8.96 2.22 -3.04
N TYR A 142 -9.29 2.22 -1.75
CA TYR A 142 -10.00 1.13 -1.10
C TYR A 142 -10.82 1.61 0.12
N PRO A 143 -12.06 1.12 0.31
CA PRO A 143 -12.89 0.44 -0.68
C PRO A 143 -13.44 1.42 -1.75
N ALA A 144 -13.35 1.08 -3.03
CA ALA A 144 -13.78 1.95 -4.12
C ALA A 144 -15.29 2.20 -4.18
N HIS A 145 -16.10 1.31 -3.62
CA HIS A 145 -17.56 1.51 -3.52
C HIS A 145 -17.97 2.51 -2.43
N ALA A 146 -17.01 3.01 -1.62
CA ALA A 146 -17.26 4.08 -0.67
C ALA A 146 -17.14 5.48 -1.30
N LEU A 147 -16.84 5.58 -2.61
CA LEU A 147 -16.93 6.84 -3.33
C LEU A 147 -18.39 7.29 -3.42
N ASN A 148 -18.66 8.52 -2.99
CA ASN A 148 -19.92 9.16 -3.34
C ASN A 148 -19.92 9.60 -4.82
N VAL A 149 -21.10 9.91 -5.34
CA VAL A 149 -21.29 10.26 -6.76
C VAL A 149 -20.42 11.44 -7.18
N VAL A 150 -20.30 12.45 -6.33
CA VAL A 150 -19.51 13.66 -6.60
C VAL A 150 -18.01 13.32 -6.71
N SER A 151 -17.49 12.53 -5.79
CA SER A 151 -16.08 12.12 -5.74
C SER A 151 -15.73 11.17 -6.88
N ALA A 152 -16.63 10.25 -7.23
CA ALA A 152 -16.43 9.36 -8.36
C ALA A 152 -16.37 10.11 -9.70
N ASN A 153 -17.23 11.11 -9.90
CA ASN A 153 -17.18 11.97 -11.09
C ASN A 153 -15.92 12.84 -11.14
N ALA A 154 -15.43 13.30 -9.98
CA ALA A 154 -14.13 14.00 -9.92
C ALA A 154 -12.99 13.05 -10.33
N LEU A 155 -12.98 11.82 -9.79
CA LEU A 155 -11.98 10.82 -10.15
C LEU A 155 -12.03 10.46 -11.65
N LEU A 156 -13.22 10.38 -12.25
CA LEU A 156 -13.38 10.12 -13.69
C LEU A 156 -12.64 11.13 -14.57
N LYS A 157 -12.62 12.41 -14.20
CA LYS A 157 -11.88 13.44 -14.94
C LYS A 157 -10.38 13.17 -14.94
N VAL A 158 -9.84 12.74 -13.80
CA VAL A 158 -8.43 12.37 -13.66
C VAL A 158 -8.12 11.07 -14.39
N LEU A 159 -9.06 10.11 -14.41
CA LEU A 159 -8.88 8.84 -15.13
C LEU A 159 -8.96 8.98 -16.66
N GLU A 160 -9.66 10.01 -17.17
CA GLU A 160 -9.73 10.32 -18.60
C GLU A 160 -8.40 10.86 -19.14
N GLU A 161 -7.74 11.70 -18.36
CA GLU A 161 -6.46 12.32 -18.71
C GLU A 161 -5.47 12.15 -17.55
N PRO A 162 -4.93 10.93 -17.36
CA PRO A 162 -4.06 10.64 -16.23
C PRO A 162 -2.71 11.34 -16.41
N PRO A 163 -2.13 11.92 -15.34
CA PRO A 163 -0.79 12.46 -15.37
C PRO A 163 0.24 11.39 -15.79
N PRO A 164 1.37 11.77 -16.41
CA PRO A 164 2.39 10.83 -16.81
C PRO A 164 2.92 10.04 -15.61
N HIS A 165 3.28 8.77 -15.85
CA HIS A 165 3.78 7.85 -14.83
C HIS A 165 2.85 7.65 -13.63
N THR A 166 1.53 7.78 -13.81
CA THR A 166 0.54 7.56 -12.73
C THR A 166 -0.27 6.29 -12.97
N VAL A 167 -0.45 5.50 -11.90
CA VAL A 167 -1.29 4.30 -11.89
C VAL A 167 -2.29 4.37 -10.74
N PHE A 168 -3.55 4.15 -11.07
CA PHE A 168 -4.66 4.03 -10.13
C PHE A 168 -4.96 2.54 -9.89
N LEU A 169 -4.95 2.14 -8.62
CA LEU A 169 -5.27 0.79 -8.18
C LEU A 169 -6.55 0.84 -7.34
N LEU A 170 -7.66 0.41 -7.93
CA LEU A 170 -8.97 0.43 -7.28
C LEU A 170 -9.31 -0.96 -6.79
N VAL A 171 -9.82 -1.02 -5.55
CA VAL A 171 -10.19 -2.28 -4.91
C VAL A 171 -11.61 -2.17 -4.38
N ALA A 172 -12.49 -3.08 -4.80
CA ALA A 172 -13.90 -3.07 -4.43
C ALA A 172 -14.41 -4.43 -3.94
N ASP A 173 -15.19 -4.40 -2.86
CA ASP A 173 -15.83 -5.58 -2.28
C ASP A 173 -17.14 -5.95 -2.99
N ALA A 174 -17.81 -4.95 -3.53
CA ALA A 174 -19.09 -5.06 -4.21
C ALA A 174 -19.02 -4.31 -5.54
N PRO A 175 -18.71 -4.99 -6.66
CA PRO A 175 -18.65 -4.35 -7.98
C PRO A 175 -20.00 -3.74 -8.39
N ASP A 176 -21.11 -4.33 -7.94
CA ASP A 176 -22.47 -3.85 -8.27
C ASP A 176 -22.80 -2.48 -7.67
N ARG A 177 -22.05 -2.05 -6.64
CA ARG A 177 -22.19 -0.72 -6.02
C ARG A 177 -21.32 0.35 -6.67
N LEU A 178 -20.46 -0.03 -7.62
CA LEU A 178 -19.63 0.94 -8.36
C LEU A 178 -20.43 1.56 -9.50
N LEU A 179 -20.10 2.81 -9.82
CA LEU A 179 -20.67 3.46 -11.00
C LEU A 179 -20.20 2.75 -12.28
N PRO A 180 -21.11 2.40 -13.22
CA PRO A 180 -20.74 1.75 -14.48
C PRO A 180 -19.68 2.52 -15.28
N THR A 181 -19.68 3.85 -15.18
CA THR A 181 -18.73 4.76 -15.84
C THR A 181 -17.31 4.64 -15.31
N LEU A 182 -17.15 4.42 -14.01
CA LEU A 182 -15.83 4.19 -13.39
C LEU A 182 -15.30 2.82 -13.78
N VAL A 183 -16.18 1.82 -13.78
CA VAL A 183 -15.80 0.46 -14.13
C VAL A 183 -15.44 0.31 -15.61
N SER A 184 -16.08 1.06 -16.52
CA SER A 184 -15.77 1.01 -17.96
C SER A 184 -14.41 1.62 -18.30
N ARG A 185 -13.90 2.54 -17.46
CA ARG A 185 -12.61 3.20 -17.63
C ARG A 185 -11.46 2.47 -16.95
N CYS A 186 -11.75 1.48 -16.12
CA CYS A 186 -10.74 0.66 -15.46
C CYS A 186 -10.52 -0.66 -16.21
N ARG A 187 -9.26 -1.07 -16.31
CA ARG A 187 -8.95 -2.44 -16.71
C ARG A 187 -9.30 -3.37 -15.55
N ARG A 188 -10.31 -4.21 -15.74
CA ARG A 188 -10.69 -5.21 -14.74
C ARG A 188 -9.64 -6.32 -14.69
N SER A 189 -9.16 -6.61 -13.48
CA SER A 189 -8.36 -7.79 -13.22
C SER A 189 -9.17 -8.71 -12.30
N PRO A 190 -9.63 -9.88 -12.79
CA PRO A 190 -10.21 -10.86 -11.91
C PRO A 190 -9.13 -11.34 -10.95
N LEU A 191 -9.44 -11.40 -9.66
CA LEU A 191 -8.58 -12.16 -8.77
C LEU A 191 -8.77 -13.64 -9.11
N PRO A 192 -7.67 -14.40 -9.29
CA PRO A 192 -7.80 -15.83 -9.38
C PRO A 192 -8.53 -16.28 -8.11
N ALA A 193 -9.63 -17.01 -8.28
CA ALA A 193 -10.24 -17.68 -7.15
C ALA A 193 -9.12 -18.51 -6.50
N PRO A 194 -8.99 -18.51 -5.16
CA PRO A 194 -8.11 -19.48 -4.54
C PRO A 194 -8.52 -20.83 -5.13
N ASP A 195 -7.56 -21.52 -5.75
CA ASP A 195 -7.75 -22.92 -6.13
C ASP A 195 -8.40 -23.57 -4.91
N PRO A 196 -9.52 -24.32 -5.04
CA PRO A 196 -10.04 -25.09 -3.94
C PRO A 196 -8.98 -26.11 -3.56
N ALA A 197 -7.95 -25.66 -2.84
CA ALA A 197 -7.10 -26.48 -2.05
C ALA A 197 -8.07 -27.36 -1.26
N PRO A 198 -7.88 -28.70 -1.27
CA PRO A 198 -8.68 -29.57 -0.43
C PRO A 198 -8.67 -28.91 0.95
N PRO A 199 -9.85 -28.68 1.55
CA PRO A 199 -9.96 -27.85 2.74
C PRO A 199 -8.83 -28.26 3.65
N LEU A 200 -7.84 -27.36 3.81
CA LEU A 200 -6.81 -27.58 4.81
C LEU A 200 -7.63 -27.91 6.04
N GLN A 201 -7.46 -29.13 6.55
CA GLN A 201 -8.09 -29.52 7.80
C GLN A 201 -7.43 -28.58 8.80
N LEU A 202 -8.01 -27.38 8.95
CA LEU A 202 -7.81 -26.52 10.08
C LEU A 202 -8.03 -27.51 11.21
N PRO A 203 -7.00 -27.82 12.03
CA PRO A 203 -7.15 -28.83 13.06
C PRO A 203 -8.40 -28.43 13.82
N ARG A 204 -9.49 -29.19 13.63
CA ARG A 204 -10.76 -28.96 14.32
C ARG A 204 -10.33 -28.86 15.74
N HIS A 205 -10.50 -27.67 16.34
CA HIS A 205 -10.02 -27.33 17.67
C HIS A 205 -9.91 -28.62 18.45
N GLN A 206 -8.66 -29.12 18.61
CA GLN A 206 -8.45 -30.23 19.52
C GLN A 206 -9.12 -29.71 20.77
N HIS A 207 -10.16 -30.40 21.22
CA HIS A 207 -10.77 -30.07 22.48
C HIS A 207 -9.59 -30.08 23.44
N LEU A 208 -9.12 -28.89 23.85
CA LEU A 208 -8.09 -28.79 24.85
C LEU A 208 -8.83 -29.23 26.11
N ASP A 209 -8.88 -30.55 26.32
CA ASP A 209 -9.27 -31.13 27.59
C ASP A 209 -8.29 -30.53 28.61
N PRO A 210 -8.76 -29.67 29.53
CA PRO A 210 -7.88 -28.99 30.46
C PRO A 210 -7.29 -29.94 31.52
N ALA A 211 -7.55 -31.25 31.41
CA ALA A 211 -7.20 -32.26 32.41
C ALA A 211 -6.05 -33.21 32.04
N ARG A 212 -5.36 -33.03 30.90
CA ARG A 212 -4.31 -33.97 30.44
C ARG A 212 -2.87 -33.43 30.36
N HIS A 213 -2.59 -32.26 30.91
CA HIS A 213 -1.21 -31.78 31.06
C HIS A 213 -0.67 -32.11 32.45
N SER A 214 -0.25 -33.36 32.64
CA SER A 214 0.65 -33.78 33.73
C SER A 214 1.45 -35.00 33.30
N SER A 215 2.37 -34.83 32.37
CA SER A 215 3.66 -35.52 32.35
C SER A 215 4.48 -35.08 31.12
N PRO A 216 5.70 -34.57 31.28
CA PRO A 216 6.64 -34.45 30.17
C PRO A 216 7.16 -35.84 29.77
N PRO A 217 7.45 -36.09 28.48
CA PRO A 217 8.07 -37.33 28.03
C PRO A 217 9.51 -37.46 28.58
N PRO A 218 9.95 -38.65 29.02
CA PRO A 218 11.33 -38.85 29.46
C PRO A 218 12.27 -38.84 28.25
N GLY A 219 13.29 -37.98 28.27
CA GLY A 219 14.44 -38.09 27.35
C GLY A 219 14.81 -36.87 26.51
N ALA A 220 14.26 -35.67 26.76
CA ALA A 220 14.77 -34.45 26.13
C ALA A 220 16.05 -33.96 26.83
N PRO A 221 17.18 -33.77 26.12
CA PRO A 221 18.36 -33.14 26.70
C PRO A 221 18.05 -31.68 27.08
N PRO A 222 18.61 -31.15 28.18
CA PRO A 222 18.33 -29.80 28.63
C PRO A 222 18.77 -28.77 27.57
N PRO A 223 18.00 -27.68 27.36
CA PRO A 223 18.39 -26.63 26.44
C PRO A 223 19.68 -25.95 26.91
N PRO A 224 20.56 -25.52 25.98
CA PRO A 224 21.77 -24.79 26.36
C PRO A 224 21.41 -23.47 27.07
N PRO A 225 22.22 -23.02 28.04
CA PRO A 225 21.97 -21.78 28.75
C PRO A 225 22.03 -20.58 27.78
N PRO A 226 21.24 -19.52 28.04
CA PRO A 226 21.26 -18.32 27.21
C PRO A 226 22.64 -17.65 27.25
N PRO A 227 23.07 -17.00 26.15
CA PRO A 227 24.33 -16.26 26.14
C PRO A 227 24.28 -15.11 27.16
N PRO A 228 25.42 -14.77 27.80
CA PRO A 228 25.47 -13.69 28.78
C PRO A 228 25.09 -12.35 28.13
N ALA A 229 24.34 -11.54 28.89
CA ALA A 229 23.96 -10.20 28.49
C ALA A 229 25.19 -9.35 28.11
N PRO A 230 25.10 -8.51 27.06
CA PRO A 230 26.19 -7.62 26.71
C PRO A 230 26.45 -6.62 27.86
N PRO A 231 27.71 -6.22 28.09
CA PRO A 231 28.05 -5.27 29.14
C PRO A 231 27.35 -3.94 28.89
N SER A 232 26.72 -3.41 29.93
CA SER A 232 26.12 -2.08 29.96
C SER A 232 27.23 -1.04 29.72
N HIS A 233 27.21 -0.40 28.54
CA HIS A 233 28.08 0.74 28.28
C HIS A 233 27.75 1.88 29.27
N PRO A 234 28.76 2.55 29.84
CA PRO A 234 28.52 3.75 30.64
C PRO A 234 27.92 4.85 29.74
N ALA A 235 26.95 5.57 30.30
CA ALA A 235 26.26 6.67 29.64
C ALA A 235 27.25 7.68 29.04
N THR A 236 27.20 7.83 27.71
CA THR A 236 27.87 8.91 26.99
C THR A 236 27.27 10.24 27.47
N PRO A 237 28.07 11.22 27.95
CA PRO A 237 27.55 12.52 28.34
C PRO A 237 26.97 13.26 27.12
N PRO A 238 25.96 14.14 27.31
CA PRO A 238 25.32 14.84 26.21
C PRO A 238 26.33 15.71 25.44
N ARG A 239 26.28 15.63 24.11
CA ARG A 239 27.05 16.51 23.21
C ARG A 239 26.70 17.98 23.50
N PRO A 240 27.68 18.89 23.53
CA PRO A 240 27.41 20.32 23.61
C PRO A 240 26.68 20.81 22.35
N PRO A 241 25.84 21.86 22.45
CA PRO A 241 25.14 22.41 21.30
C PRO A 241 26.12 22.99 20.26
N PRO A 242 25.79 22.94 18.96
CA PRO A 242 26.63 23.52 17.92
C PRO A 242 26.81 25.02 18.14
N ALA A 243 28.04 25.50 17.99
CA ALA A 243 28.38 26.91 18.06
C ALA A 243 27.55 27.70 17.03
N LEU A 244 26.86 28.73 17.52
CA LEU A 244 26.09 29.67 16.72
C LEU A 244 27.02 30.31 15.68
N ALA A 245 26.72 30.16 14.40
CA ALA A 245 27.44 30.82 13.33
C ALA A 245 27.36 32.35 13.49
N PRO A 246 28.45 33.11 13.24
CA PRO A 246 28.42 34.57 13.32
C PRO A 246 27.47 35.15 12.26
N PRO A 247 26.76 36.25 12.57
CA PRO A 247 25.85 36.88 11.62
C PRO A 247 26.59 37.43 10.39
N PRO A 248 25.95 37.43 9.21
CA PRO A 248 26.54 37.99 8.01
C PRO A 248 26.79 39.50 8.16
N PRO A 249 27.85 40.05 7.54
CA PRO A 249 28.14 41.48 7.59
C PRO A 249 27.03 42.29 6.92
N ALA A 250 26.67 43.42 7.54
CA ALA A 250 25.67 44.35 7.03
C ALA A 250 26.06 44.91 5.65
N PRO A 251 25.08 45.19 4.76
CA PRO A 251 25.36 45.79 3.46
C PRO A 251 25.94 47.20 3.62
N ALA A 252 26.98 47.50 2.85
CA ALA A 252 27.62 48.81 2.80
C ALA A 252 26.63 49.90 2.32
N PRO A 253 26.74 51.14 2.81
CA PRO A 253 25.90 52.24 2.33
C PRO A 253 26.25 52.56 0.88
N THR A 254 25.25 52.50 0.01
CA THR A 254 25.28 53.10 -1.32
C THR A 254 25.51 54.60 -1.16
N VAL A 255 26.64 55.09 -1.68
CA VAL A 255 26.95 56.52 -1.87
C VAL A 255 26.29 57.00 -3.17
#